data_AF-A0A401M9N9-F1
#
_entry.id   AF-A0A401M9N9-F1
#
_cell.length_a   1.000
_cell.length_b   1.000
_cell.length_c   1.000
_cell.angle_alpha   90.00
_cell.angle_beta   90.00
_cell.angle_gamma   90.00
#
_symmetry.space_group_name_H-M   'P 1'
#
loop_
_entity.id
_entity.type
_entity.pdbx_description
1 polymer ?
#
loop_
_entity_poly.entity_id
_entity_poly.type
_entity_poly.pdbx_seq_one_letter_code
_entity_poly.pdbx_strand_id
1 'polypeptide(L)' 'MLTSSAGTLRVAIVGGGIGGLAAAALLHRVGLPSAVDEQAPELKEVGAGLVPAPKGVRTAWPATATRPSSSETQ' A
#
# COMPACT_ATOMS: atom_id res chain seq x y z
N MET A 1 -38.20 21.37 13.03
CA MET A 1 -37.19 20.33 12.74
C MET A 1 -36.09 20.96 11.92
N LEU A 2 -34.85 20.97 12.42
CA LEU A 2 -33.68 21.47 11.68
C LEU A 2 -32.90 20.24 11.22
N THR A 3 -32.78 20.03 9.90
CA THR A 3 -31.90 18.99 9.35
C THR A 3 -30.49 19.54 9.29
N SER A 4 -29.55 18.88 9.98
CA SER A 4 -28.13 19.22 9.85
C SER A 4 -27.68 18.75 8.46
N SER A 5 -27.24 19.70 7.62
CA SER A 5 -26.49 19.35 6.41
C SER A 5 -25.17 18.75 6.87
N ALA A 6 -25.10 17.42 6.92
CA ALA A 6 -23.85 16.72 7.13
C ALA A 6 -22.95 17.07 5.94
N GLY A 7 -22.05 18.03 6.14
CA GLY A 7 -21.08 18.42 5.12
C GLY A 7 -20.30 17.19 4.67
N THR A 8 -20.04 17.09 3.37
CA THR A 8 -19.24 15.99 2.82
C THR A 8 -17.85 16.00 3.47
N LEU A 9 -17.56 14.95 4.22
CA LEU A 9 -16.28 14.79 4.92
C LEU A 9 -15.17 14.64 3.89
N ARG A 10 -14.21 15.58 3.87
CA ARG A 10 -13.05 15.57 2.97
C ARG A 10 -11.78 15.35 3.78
N VAL A 11 -10.93 14.43 3.33
CA VAL A 11 -9.69 14.04 4.04
C VAL A 11 -8.47 14.53 3.28
N ALA A 12 -7.59 15.31 3.93
CA ALA A 12 -6.28 15.64 3.39
C ALA A 12 -5.23 14.67 3.94
N ILE A 13 -4.37 14.16 3.06
CA ILE A 13 -3.29 13.21 3.37
C ILE A 13 -1.98 13.89 3.00
N VAL A 14 -1.14 14.12 4.00
CA VAL A 14 0.17 14.75 3.79
C VAL A 14 1.23 13.65 3.65
N GLY A 15 1.80 13.55 2.45
CA GLY A 15 2.80 12.56 2.05
C GLY A 15 2.27 11.53 1.04
N GLY A 16 2.99 11.39 -0.08
CA GLY A 16 2.72 10.47 -1.19
C GLY A 16 3.48 9.14 -1.11
N GLY A 17 3.99 8.77 0.06
CA GLY A 17 4.61 7.46 0.29
C GLY A 17 3.60 6.31 0.33
N ILE A 18 4.08 5.07 0.54
CA ILE A 18 3.26 3.85 0.59
C ILE A 18 2.07 3.99 1.56
N GLY A 19 2.30 4.54 2.75
CA GLY A 19 1.25 4.75 3.75
C GLY A 19 0.20 5.77 3.31
N GLY A 20 0.61 6.88 2.69
CA GLY A 20 -0.31 7.93 2.22
C GLY A 20 -1.16 7.47 1.05
N LEU A 21 -0.55 6.81 0.07
CA LEU A 21 -1.28 6.23 -1.08
C LEU A 21 -2.19 5.07 -0.65
N ALA A 22 -1.76 4.24 0.31
CA ALA A 22 -2.61 3.19 0.86
C ALA A 22 -3.83 3.77 1.61
N ALA A 23 -3.63 4.83 2.39
CA ALA A 23 -4.73 5.53 3.06
C ALA A 23 -5.71 6.14 2.05
N ALA A 24 -5.22 6.80 1.00
CA ALA A 24 -6.05 7.34 -0.08
C ALA A 24 -6.88 6.24 -0.76
N ALA A 25 -6.26 5.09 -1.04
CA ALA A 25 -6.95 3.95 -1.66
C ALA A 25 -8.04 3.37 -0.75
N LEU A 26 -7.80 3.26 0.56
CA LEU A 26 -8.79 2.77 1.52
C LEU A 26 -9.96 3.76 1.68
N LEU A 27 -9.67 5.06 1.74
CA LEU A 27 -10.69 6.12 1.81
C LEU A 27 -11.56 6.13 0.55
N HIS A 28 -10.94 5.99 -0.62
CA HIS A 28 -11.66 5.86 -1.88
C HIS A 28 -12.59 4.62 -1.89
N ARG A 29 -12.14 3.48 -1.35
CA ARG A 29 -12.96 2.26 -1.26
C ARG A 29 -14.20 2.40 -0.37
N VAL A 30 -14.16 3.28 0.63
CA VAL A 30 -15.31 3.57 1.49
C VAL A 30 -16.11 4.80 1.03
N GLY A 31 -15.81 5.35 -0.15
CA GLY A 31 -16.52 6.49 -0.73
C GLY A 31 -16.22 7.83 -0.06
N LEU A 32 -15.11 7.93 0.69
CA LEU A 32 -14.68 9.17 1.31
C LEU A 32 -13.72 9.93 0.39
N PRO A 33 -14.04 11.17 -0.01
CA PRO A 33 -13.17 11.96 -0.85
C PRO A 33 -11.89 12.35 -0.09
N SER A 34 -10.74 12.09 -0.70
CA SER A 34 -9.44 12.44 -0.14
C SER A 34 -8.52 13.10 -1.17
N ALA A 35 -7.66 14.01 -0.69
CA ALA A 35 -6.57 14.61 -1.46
C ALA A 35 -5.23 14.21 -0.84
N VAL A 36 -4.23 13.93 -1.68
CA VAL A 36 -2.86 13.61 -1.24
C VAL A 36 -1.96 14.77 -1.66
N ASP A 37 -1.31 15.40 -0.68
CA ASP A 37 -0.35 16.47 -0.89
C ASP A 37 1.05 15.90 -0.61
N GLU A 38 1.92 15.90 -1.63
CA GLU A 38 3.32 15.47 -1.53
C GLU A 38 4.22 16.66 -1.86
N GLN A 39 5.29 16.82 -1.07
CA GLN A 39 6.27 17.89 -1.26
C GLN A 39 7.13 17.64 -2.51
N ALA A 40 7.44 16.38 -2.81
CA ALA A 40 8.21 16.01 -3.99
C ALA A 40 7.45 16.38 -5.28
N PRO A 41 8.11 16.99 -6.27
CA PRO A 41 7.48 17.36 -7.55
C PRO A 41 7.03 16.14 -8.37
N GLU A 42 7.51 14.95 -8.00
CA GLU A 42 7.25 13.69 -8.67
C GLU A 42 7.36 12.56 -7.63
N LEU A 43 6.44 11.58 -7.71
CA LEU A 43 6.52 10.36 -6.93
C LEU A 43 7.69 9.53 -7.43
N LYS A 44 8.83 9.60 -6.73
CA LYS A 44 10.00 8.76 -7.01
C LYS A 44 9.94 7.52 -6.14
N GLU A 45 10.30 6.37 -6.73
CA GLU A 45 10.70 5.22 -5.93
C GLU A 45 11.92 5.65 -5.12
N VAL A 46 11.73 5.92 -3.84
CA VAL A 46 12.85 6.03 -2.92
C VAL A 46 13.50 4.65 -2.98
N GLY A 47 14.68 4.54 -3.57
CA GLY A 47 15.48 3.30 -3.68
C GLY A 47 15.88 2.68 -2.32
N ALA A 48 15.19 3.06 -1.24
CA ALA A 48 15.08 2.28 -0.02
C ALA A 48 14.32 1.00 -0.36
N GLY A 49 15.05 0.00 -0.86
CA GLY A 49 14.52 -1.32 -1.15
C GLY A 49 13.59 -1.76 -0.03
N LEU A 50 12.31 -1.99 -0.37
CA LEU A 50 11.35 -2.59 0.52
C LEU A 50 11.90 -3.99 0.83
N VAL A 51 12.66 -4.14 1.92
CA VAL A 51 13.04 -5.46 2.41
C VAL A 51 11.78 -6.05 3.01
N PRO A 52 11.12 -7.03 2.37
CA PRO A 52 9.99 -7.68 3.01
C PRO A 52 10.49 -8.23 4.34
N ALA A 53 9.84 -7.82 5.43
CA ALA A 53 10.15 -8.36 6.74
C ALA A 53 10.13 -9.91 6.65
N PRO A 54 11.01 -10.65 7.35
CA PRO A 54 11.15 -12.11 7.22
C PRO A 54 9.84 -12.93 7.37
N LYS A 55 8.80 -12.31 7.93
CA LYS A 55 7.44 -12.86 8.03
C LYS A 55 6.65 -12.89 6.70
N GLY A 56 7.02 -12.12 5.68
CA GLY A 56 6.35 -12.12 4.36
C GLY A 56 6.88 -13.18 3.38
N VAL A 57 8.14 -13.59 3.52
CA VAL A 57 8.76 -14.60 2.62
C VAL A 57 8.30 -16.03 2.92
N ARG A 58 7.85 -16.33 4.14
CA ARG A 58 7.37 -17.68 4.49
C ARG A 58 5.99 -18.01 3.89
N THR A 59 5.23 -17.00 3.50
CA THR A 59 3.95 -17.19 2.79
C THR A 59 4.15 -17.36 1.27
N ALA A 60 5.27 -16.86 0.74
CA ALA A 60 5.58 -16.94 -0.69
C ALA A 60 6.11 -18.32 -1.13
N TRP A 61 6.62 -19.14 -0.19
CA TRP A 61 7.04 -20.51 -0.47
C TRP A 61 6.34 -21.47 0.48
N PRO A 62 5.33 -22.23 0.01
CA PRO A 62 4.69 -23.22 0.86
C PRO A 62 5.72 -24.28 1.24
N ALA A 63 5.75 -24.69 2.51
CA ALA A 63 6.64 -25.74 3.01
C ALA A 63 6.43 -27.10 2.32
N THR A 64 5.36 -27.24 1.52
CA THR A 64 5.04 -28.40 0.69
C THR A 64 5.58 -28.31 -0.74
N ALA A 65 6.24 -27.21 -1.12
CA ALA A 65 6.94 -27.15 -2.40
C ALA A 65 8.12 -28.13 -2.35
N THR A 66 7.91 -29.29 -2.98
CA THR A 66 8.90 -30.33 -3.20
C THR A 66 10.20 -29.71 -3.70
N ARG A 67 11.31 -30.01 -3.01
CA ARG A 67 12.66 -29.59 -3.44
C ARG A 67 12.84 -29.96 -4.91
N PRO A 68 13.35 -29.05 -5.76
CA PRO A 68 13.78 -29.44 -7.09
C PRO A 68 14.89 -30.49 -6.97
N SER A 69 14.71 -31.59 -7.69
CA SER A 69 15.65 -32.71 -7.81
C SER A 69 16.97 -32.18 -8.38
N SER A 70 18.08 -32.49 -7.71
CA SER A 70 19.43 -32.03 -8.05
C SER A 70 20.05 -32.74 -9.27
N SER A 71 19.24 -33.07 -10.28
CA SER A 71 19.66 -33.83 -11.47
C SER A 71 19.71 -33.00 -12.75
N GLU A 72 19.48 -31.69 -12.70
CA GLU A 72 19.44 -30.83 -13.89
C GLU A 72 20.55 -29.77 -13.85
N THR A 73 21.79 -30.26 -13.93
CA THR A 73 22.94 -29.52 -14.44
C THR A 73 23.89 -30.56 -15.04
N GLN A 74 23.62 -30.91 -16.29
CA GLN A 74 24.66 -31.23 -17.26
C GLN A 74 24.57 -30.21 -18.37
#